data_AF-A0A2U3D458-F1
#
_entry.id   AF-A0A2U3D458-F1
#
_cell.length_a   1.000
_cell.length_b   1.000
_cell.length_c   1.000
_cell.angle_alpha   90.00
_cell.angle_beta   90.00
_cell.angle_gamma   90.00
#
_symmetry.space_group_name_H-M   'P 1'
#
loop_
_entity.id
_entity.type
_entity.pdbx_description
1 polymer ?
#
loop_
_entity_poly.entity_id
_entity_poly.type
_entity_poly.pdbx_seq_one_letter_code
_entity_poly.pdbx_strand_id
1 'polypeptide(L)' 'MSDLITVHYYGSDVEVPKDTRYIATDSDGCVYAFNNDKPVFNEKVGTWCVYTNSFKLVDVNFDVVPSRSLFEINPATF' A
#
# COMPACT_ATOMS: atom_id res chain seq x y z
N MET A 1 16.40 10.37 7.76
CA MET A 1 15.15 9.79 8.28
C MET A 1 14.11 9.95 7.20
N SER A 2 13.40 8.88 6.84
CA SER A 2 12.22 9.00 5.99
C SER A 2 11.11 9.56 6.87
N ASP A 3 10.56 10.72 6.56
CA ASP A 3 9.38 11.22 7.26
C ASP A 3 8.24 10.22 7.02
N LEU A 4 7.54 9.82 8.08
CA LEU A 4 6.36 8.96 8.01
C LEU A 4 5.10 9.83 8.11
N ILE A 5 4.03 9.38 7.49
CA ILE A 5 2.68 9.95 7.61
C ILE A 5 1.70 8.84 7.97
N THR A 6 0.65 9.19 8.70
CA THR A 6 -0.46 8.28 9.01
C THR A 6 -1.55 8.43 7.95
N VAL A 7 -1.99 7.30 7.40
CA VAL A 7 -3.09 7.24 6.42
C VAL A 7 -4.18 6.33 6.96
N HIS A 8 -5.42 6.82 6.99
CA HIS A 8 -6.59 5.99 7.28
C HIS A 8 -6.90 5.10 6.07
N TYR A 9 -6.72 3.80 6.24
CA TYR A 9 -6.90 2.81 5.19
C TYR A 9 -7.75 1.65 5.75
N TYR A 10 -8.90 1.38 5.12
CA TYR A 10 -9.83 0.30 5.53
C TYR A 10 -10.17 0.23 7.02
N GLY A 11 -10.32 1.39 7.68
CA GLY A 11 -10.74 1.47 9.08
C GLY A 11 -9.62 1.36 10.10
N SER A 12 -8.35 1.28 9.66
CA SER A 12 -7.20 1.40 10.55
C SER A 12 -6.17 2.41 10.05
N ASP A 13 -5.26 2.76 10.94
CA ASP A 13 -4.23 3.77 10.72
C ASP A 13 -2.95 3.09 10.30
N VAL A 14 -2.44 3.43 9.12
CA VAL A 14 -1.19 2.84 8.57
C VAL A 14 -0.13 3.93 8.48
N GLU A 15 1.05 3.66 9.05
CA GLU A 15 2.21 4.54 8.92
C GLU A 15 2.99 4.23 7.64
N VAL A 16 2.99 5.16 6.69
CA VAL A 16 3.69 5.00 5.41
C VAL A 16 4.75 6.10 5.23
N PRO A 17 5.80 5.86 4.43
CA PRO A 17 6.69 6.94 4.00
C PRO A 17 5.92 8.11 3.38
N LYS A 18 6.31 9.34 3.66
CA LYS A 18 5.64 10.57 3.18
C LYS A 18 5.57 10.69 1.66
N ASP A 19 6.48 10.03 0.94
CA ASP A 19 6.50 9.95 -0.52
C ASP A 19 5.60 8.86 -1.10
N THR A 20 4.89 8.09 -0.24
CA THR A 20 3.93 7.08 -0.67
C THR A 20 2.81 7.72 -1.48
N ARG A 21 2.52 7.12 -2.63
CA ARG A 21 1.43 7.50 -3.53
C ARG A 21 0.33 6.44 -3.59
N TYR A 22 0.69 5.19 -3.37
CA TYR A 22 -0.27 4.08 -3.41
C TYR A 22 -0.08 3.16 -2.21
N ILE A 23 -1.19 2.71 -1.66
CA ILE A 23 -1.26 1.65 -0.66
C ILE A 23 -2.05 0.50 -1.31
N ALA A 24 -1.53 -0.71 -1.21
CA ALA A 24 -2.23 -1.89 -1.72
C ALA A 24 -2.21 -3.03 -0.73
N THR A 25 -3.28 -3.82 -0.71
CA THR A 25 -3.41 -5.01 0.15
C THR A 25 -3.62 -6.25 -0.70
N ASP A 26 -2.87 -7.30 -0.43
CA ASP A 26 -3.07 -8.59 -1.07
C ASP A 26 -4.16 -9.42 -0.39
N SER A 27 -4.41 -10.63 -0.89
CA SER A 27 -5.39 -11.56 -0.30
C SER A 27 -4.98 -12.10 1.06
N ASP A 28 -3.73 -11.88 1.46
CA ASP A 28 -3.14 -12.50 2.64
C ASP A 28 -3.07 -11.48 3.79
N GLY A 29 -3.62 -10.27 3.58
CA GLY A 29 -3.68 -9.19 4.56
C GLY A 29 -2.39 -8.35 4.65
N CYS A 30 -1.42 -8.59 3.76
CA CYS A 30 -0.20 -7.80 3.71
C CYS A 30 -0.44 -6.47 3.00
N VAL A 31 0.09 -5.40 3.59
CA VAL A 31 -0.07 -4.03 3.09
C VAL A 31 1.25 -3.50 2.57
N TYR A 32 1.22 -2.95 1.36
CA TYR A 32 2.37 -2.45 0.63
C TYR A 32 2.22 -0.97 0.31
N ALA A 33 3.30 -0.22 0.48
CA ALA A 33 3.39 1.18 0.06
C ALA A 33 4.27 1.31 -1.19
N PHE A 34 3.78 2.08 -2.16
CA PHE A 34 4.46 2.40 -3.40
C PHE A 34 4.54 3.91 -3.57
N ASN A 35 5.70 4.42 -3.96
CA ASN A 35 5.96 5.86 -4.05
C ASN A 35 5.97 6.42 -5.48
N ASN A 36 5.95 5.55 -6.50
CA ASN A 36 6.21 5.99 -7.87
C ASN A 36 5.12 5.53 -8.85
N ASP A 37 5.15 4.27 -9.24
CA ASP A 37 4.22 3.70 -10.23
C ASP A 37 2.97 3.14 -9.57
N LYS A 38 1.84 3.24 -10.27
CA LYS A 38 0.61 2.58 -9.86
C LYS A 38 0.81 1.06 -9.94
N PRO A 39 0.68 0.32 -8.83
CA PRO A 39 0.85 -1.12 -8.84
C PRO A 39 -0.28 -1.82 -9.61
N VAL A 40 0.05 -2.94 -10.23
CA VAL A 40 -0.89 -3.82 -10.93
C VAL A 40 -0.89 -5.18 -10.24
N PHE A 41 -2.07 -5.70 -9.94
CA PHE A 41 -2.18 -7.01 -9.29
C PHE A 41 -1.78 -8.13 -10.26
N ASN A 42 -0.90 -9.01 -9.83
CA ASN A 42 -0.45 -10.17 -10.59
C ASN A 42 -1.16 -11.44 -10.08
N GLU A 43 -2.21 -11.86 -10.78
CA GLU A 43 -3.00 -13.06 -10.46
C GLU A 43 -2.19 -14.36 -10.40
N LYS A 44 -1.05 -14.44 -11.11
CA LYS A 44 -0.22 -15.66 -11.10
C LYS A 44 0.60 -15.80 -9.83
N VAL A 45 1.00 -14.67 -9.24
CA VAL A 45 1.86 -14.61 -8.05
C VAL A 45 1.05 -14.29 -6.79
N GLY A 46 -0.16 -13.73 -6.94
CA GLY A 46 -1.04 -13.36 -5.84
C GLY A 46 -0.67 -12.05 -5.15
N THR A 47 0.12 -11.18 -5.79
CA THR A 47 0.63 -9.96 -5.15
C THR A 47 0.62 -8.75 -6.10
N TRP A 48 0.81 -7.55 -5.54
CA TRP A 48 0.89 -6.29 -6.27
C TRP A 48 2.30 -6.08 -6.83
N CYS A 49 2.40 -5.86 -8.14
CA CYS A 49 3.67 -5.64 -8.83
C CYS A 49 3.75 -4.21 -9.37
N VAL A 50 4.96 -3.65 -9.34
CA VAL A 50 5.32 -2.39 -10.01
C VAL A 50 6.44 -2.67 -11.01
N TYR A 51 6.52 -1.86 -12.06
CA TYR A 51 7.59 -1.95 -13.05
C TYR A 51 8.96 -1.54 -12.47
N THR A 52 8.96 -0.84 -11.33
CA THR A 52 10.15 -0.39 -10.59
C THR A 52 10.30 -1.17 -9.28
N ASN A 53 11.53 -1.47 -8.84
CA ASN A 53 11.80 -2.28 -7.64
C ASN A 53 11.57 -1.55 -6.29
N SER A 54 10.70 -0.54 -6.24
CA SER A 54 10.55 0.34 -5.07
C SER A 54 9.20 0.12 -4.38
N PHE A 55 9.09 -0.97 -3.62
CA PHE A 55 7.97 -1.16 -2.69
C PHE A 55 8.50 -1.45 -1.28
N LYS A 56 7.74 -1.05 -0.28
CA LYS A 56 8.00 -1.40 1.12
C LYS A 56 6.80 -2.13 1.68
N LEU A 57 7.05 -3.26 2.34
CA LEU A 57 6.08 -3.92 3.20
C LEU A 57 5.89 -3.05 4.43
N VAL A 58 4.65 -2.65 4.70
CA VAL A 58 4.32 -1.71 5.78
C VAL A 58 3.63 -2.44 6.93
N ASP A 59 2.81 -3.44 6.63
CA ASP A 59 2.14 -4.25 7.63
C ASP A 59 1.89 -5.67 7.12
N VAL A 60 1.84 -6.64 8.03
CA VAL A 60 1.69 -8.09 7.76
C VAL A 60 0.47 -8.72 8.43
N ASN A 61 -0.39 -7.96 9.10
CA ASN A 61 -1.61 -8.50 9.72
C ASN A 61 -2.71 -7.43 9.76
N PHE A 62 -2.99 -6.82 8.61
CA PHE A 62 -4.10 -5.91 8.52
C PHE A 62 -5.38 -6.73 8.51
N ASP A 63 -6.19 -6.61 9.58
CA ASP A 63 -7.41 -7.40 9.87
C ASP A 63 -8.59 -7.05 8.93
N VAL A 64 -8.27 -6.84 7.65
CA VAL A 64 -9.21 -6.58 6.58
C VAL A 64 -9.55 -7.93 5.98
N VAL A 65 -10.84 -8.23 5.91
CA VAL A 65 -11.40 -9.28 5.06
C VAL A 65 -10.62 -9.28 3.74
N PRO A 66 -10.13 -10.43 3.22
CA PRO A 66 -9.11 -10.49 2.18
C PRO A 66 -9.64 -9.96 0.85
N SER A 67 -9.69 -8.64 0.74
CA SER A 67 -10.16 -7.92 -0.43
C SER A 67 -8.95 -7.23 -1.02
N ARG A 68 -8.45 -7.80 -2.11
CA ARG A 68 -7.44 -7.18 -2.97
C ARG A 68 -7.85 -5.74 -3.25
N SER A 69 -7.10 -4.78 -2.74
CA SER A 69 -7.46 -3.36 -2.85
C SER A 69 -6.25 -2.50 -3.15
N LEU A 70 -6.53 -1.37 -3.83
CA LEU A 70 -5.58 -0.35 -4.19
C LEU A 70 -6.17 1.01 -3.87
N PHE A 71 -5.47 1.76 -3.02
CA PHE A 71 -5.80 3.12 -2.65
C PHE A 71 -4.70 4.08 -3.11
N GLU A 72 -5.11 5.16 -3.76
CA GLU A 72 -4.23 6.23 -4.21
C GLU A 72 -4.31 7.38 -3.20
N ILE A 73 -3.17 7.74 -2.61
CA ILE A 73 -3.07 8.87 -1.71
C ILE A 73 -3.10 10.15 -2.55
N ASN A 74 -4.20 10.90 -2.48
CA ASN A 74 -4.28 12.21 -3.11
C ASN A 74 -3.46 13.24 -2.29
N PRO A 75 -2.39 13.82 -2.86
CA PRO A 75 -1.56 14.79 -2.15
C PRO A 75 -2.28 16.12 -1.86
N ALA A 76 -3.47 16.33 -2.39
CA ALA A 76 -4.28 17.54 -2.18
C ALA A 76 -5.11 17.52 -0.87
N THR A 77 -5.00 16.45 -0.06
CA THR A 77 -5.90 16.21 1.08
C THR A 77 -5.22 16.22 2.45
N PHE A 78 -3.96 16.67 2.53
CA PHE A 78 -3.26 16.90 3.81
C PHE A 78 -3.36 18.35 4.25
#